data_AF-A0A4R3AQS6-F1
#
_entry.id   AF-A0A4R3AQS6-F1
#
_cell.length_a   1.000
_cell.length_b   1.000
_cell.length_c   1.000
_cell.angle_alpha   90.00
_cell.angle_beta   90.00
_cell.angle_gamma   90.00
#
_symmetry.space_group_name_H-M   'P 1'
#
loop_
_entity.id
_entity.type
_entity.pdbx_description
1 polymer ?
#
loop_
_entity_poly.entity_id
_entity_poly.type
_entity_poly.pdbx_seq_one_letter_code
_entity_poly.pdbx_strand_id
1 'polypeptide(L)' 'MPRETKRGLYQGIIEQDEKGNYFCGPYLLDYQLVELHFRLGDKVSLKKVIGNTSRKSFDDYPQKSIKFSLAGEDHDED' A
#
# COMPACT_ATOMS: atom_id res chain seq x y z
N MET A 1 -2.57 14.71 26.99
CA MET A 1 -2.97 14.83 25.57
C MET A 1 -2.47 13.59 24.85
N PRO A 2 -3.33 12.63 24.46
CA PRO A 2 -2.87 11.46 23.73
C PRO A 2 -2.48 11.90 22.32
N ARG A 3 -1.17 11.84 22.03
CA ARG A 3 -0.60 12.05 20.70
C ARG A 3 -1.26 11.04 19.77
N GLU A 4 -2.05 11.52 18.80
CA GLU A 4 -2.58 10.73 17.70
C GLU A 4 -1.41 10.03 17.00
N THR A 5 -1.11 8.81 17.45
CA THR A 5 -0.04 7.99 16.89
C THR A 5 -0.63 7.35 15.64
N LYS A 6 -0.84 8.16 14.59
CA LYS A 6 -1.19 7.70 13.25
C LYS A 6 0.06 7.09 12.59
N ARG A 7 0.64 6.09 13.25
CA ARG A 7 1.47 5.09 12.56
C ARG A 7 0.48 4.34 11.66
N GLY A 8 0.80 4.24 10.37
CA GLY A 8 -0.12 3.74 9.35
C GLY A 8 -0.89 2.49 9.79
N LEU A 9 -2.14 2.38 9.34
CA LEU A 9 -3.05 1.25 9.59
C LEU A 9 -2.38 -0.11 9.34
N TYR A 10 -1.47 -0.17 8.38
CA TYR A 10 -0.74 -1.37 8.02
C TYR A 10 0.61 -0.99 7.40
N GLN A 11 1.64 -1.79 7.63
CA GLN A 11 2.93 -1.67 6.94
C GLN A 11 3.29 -3.01 6.33
N GLY A 12 3.74 -3.00 5.08
CA GLY A 12 4.16 -4.20 4.37
C GLY A 12 5.04 -3.85 3.19
N ILE A 13 5.51 -4.87 2.50
CA ILE A 13 6.32 -4.73 1.28
C ILE A 13 5.36 -4.72 0.08
N ILE A 14 5.73 -3.97 -0.96
CA ILE A 14 5.02 -4.00 -2.24
C ILE A 14 5.43 -5.25 -3.00
N GLU A 15 4.44 -6.08 -3.30
CA GLU A 15 4.57 -7.27 -4.14
C GLU A 15 3.71 -7.12 -5.38
N GLN A 16 4.07 -7.83 -6.45
CA GLN A 16 3.33 -7.83 -7.70
C GLN A 16 2.97 -9.27 -8.05
N ASP A 17 1.70 -9.46 -8.38
CA ASP A 17 1.19 -10.76 -8.82
C ASP A 17 1.54 -11.00 -10.30
N GLU A 18 1.39 -12.23 -10.80
CA GLU A 18 1.65 -12.58 -12.22
C GLU A 18 0.81 -11.76 -13.21
N LYS A 19 -0.30 -11.17 -12.73
CA LYS A 19 -1.18 -10.27 -13.49
C LYS A 19 -0.70 -8.80 -13.54
N GLY A 20 0.42 -8.45 -12.91
CA GLY A 20 0.91 -7.07 -12.83
C GLY A 20 0.22 -6.20 -11.76
N ASN A 21 -0.58 -6.80 -10.87
CA ASN A 21 -1.28 -6.09 -9.80
C ASN A 21 -0.36 -5.91 -8.59
N TYR A 22 -0.17 -4.67 -8.15
CA TYR A 22 0.57 -4.39 -6.93
C TYR A 22 -0.31 -4.58 -5.69
N PHE A 23 0.16 -5.38 -4.74
CA PHE A 23 -0.51 -5.62 -3.47
C PHE A 23 0.47 -5.53 -2.31
N CYS A 24 -0.06 -5.34 -1.12
CA CYS A 24 0.69 -5.25 0.12
C CYS A 24 -0.04 -6.08 1.17
N GLY A 25 0.46 -7.30 1.40
CA GLY A 25 -0.24 -8.28 2.21
C GLY A 25 -1.66 -8.54 1.67
N PRO A 26 -2.72 -8.34 2.46
CA PRO A 26 -4.10 -8.57 2.00
C PRO A 26 -4.73 -7.37 1.26
N TYR A 27 -4.00 -6.27 1.06
CA TYR A 27 -4.55 -5.04 0.48
C TYR A 27 -4.02 -4.76 -0.92
N LEU A 28 -4.92 -4.46 -1.85
CA LEU A 28 -4.50 -4.02 -3.19
C LEU A 28 -3.98 -2.57 -3.14
N LEU A 29 -2.85 -2.31 -3.79
CA LEU A 29 -2.30 -0.97 -3.93
C LEU A 29 -2.75 -0.34 -5.25
N ASP A 30 -2.81 0.99 -5.26
CA ASP A 30 -3.13 1.72 -6.48
C ASP A 30 -1.92 1.70 -7.43
N TYR A 31 -2.09 1.11 -8.61
CA TYR A 31 -1.00 0.88 -9.56
C TYR A 31 -0.28 2.16 -9.96
N GLN A 32 -1.03 3.22 -10.26
CA GLN A 32 -0.43 4.50 -10.63
C GLN A 32 0.41 5.06 -9.49
N LEU A 33 -0.08 4.97 -8.25
CA LEU A 33 0.65 5.47 -7.09
C LEU A 33 1.95 4.68 -6.89
N VAL A 34 1.90 3.36 -7.05
CA VAL A 34 3.09 2.50 -6.99
C VAL A 34 4.08 2.94 -8.06
N GLU A 35 3.74 2.95 -9.34
CA GLU A 35 4.69 3.30 -10.41
C GLU A 35 5.26 4.72 -10.32
N LEU A 36 4.48 5.68 -9.83
CA LEU A 36 4.90 7.08 -9.71
C LEU A 36 5.83 7.34 -8.53
N HIS A 37 5.62 6.65 -7.40
CA HIS A 37 6.25 7.00 -6.11
C HIS A 37 6.94 5.85 -5.40
N PHE A 38 6.74 4.61 -5.85
CA PHE A 38 7.20 3.40 -5.18
C PHE A 38 7.73 2.36 -6.19
N ARG A 39 8.31 1.27 -5.69
CA ARG A 39 8.75 0.15 -6.52
C ARG A 39 8.42 -1.18 -5.87
N LEU A 40 8.52 -2.25 -6.65
CA LEU A 40 8.50 -3.61 -6.11
C LEU A 40 9.62 -3.81 -5.11
N GLY A 41 9.28 -4.36 -3.95
CA GLY A 41 10.22 -4.52 -2.83
C GLY A 41 10.30 -3.32 -1.89
N ASP A 42 9.70 -2.17 -2.23
CA ASP A 42 9.63 -1.06 -1.29
C ASP A 42 8.68 -1.37 -0.13
N LYS A 43 9.08 -0.94 1.06
CA LYS A 43 8.22 -1.03 2.23
C LYS A 43 7.29 0.18 2.26
N VAL A 44 5.99 -0.05 2.32
CA VAL A 44 4.98 1.02 2.39
C VAL A 44 4.09 0.91 3.63
N SER A 45 3.64 2.07 4.08
CA SER A 45 2.74 2.29 5.19
C SER A 45 1.38 2.74 4.67
N LEU A 46 0.38 1.86 4.76
CA LEU A 46 -1.01 2.18 4.42
C LEU A 46 -1.56 3.15 5.46
N LYS A 47 -1.87 4.37 5.03
CA LYS A 47 -2.51 5.39 5.86
C LYS A 47 -4.02 5.33 5.78
N LYS A 48 -4.55 4.84 4.65
CA LYS A 48 -5.99 4.69 4.43
C LYS A 48 -6.29 3.51 3.52
N VAL A 49 -6.86 2.46 4.12
CA VAL A 49 -7.51 1.38 3.39
C VAL A 49 -9.00 1.68 3.26
N ILE A 50 -9.57 1.33 2.11
CA ILE A 50 -10.99 1.44 1.84
C ILE A 50 -11.50 0.06 1.40
N GLY A 51 -12.74 -0.25 1.78
CA GLY A 51 -13.43 -1.41 1.22
C GLY A 51 -13.59 -1.20 -0.29
N ASN A 52 -13.25 -2.21 -1.07
CA ASN A 52 -13.41 -2.17 -2.51
C ASN A 52 -14.91 -2.20 -2.82
N THR A 53 -15.51 -1.04 -3.10
CA THR A 53 -16.93 -0.98 -3.50
C THR A 53 -17.16 -1.53 -4.91
N SER A 54 -16.08 -1.87 -5.61
CA SER A 54 -16.12 -2.38 -6.97
C SER A 54 -16.44 -3.88 -6.97
N ARG A 55 -17.69 -4.22 -7.28
CA ARG A 55 -18.24 -5.59 -7.34
C ARG A 55 -17.39 -6.58 -8.17
N LYS A 56 -16.54 -6.09 -9.08
CA LYS A 56 -15.76 -6.89 -10.03
C LYS A 56 -14.39 -7.35 -9.53
N SER A 57 -13.77 -6.61 -8.59
CA SER A 57 -12.48 -6.98 -7.98
C SER A 57 -12.60 -7.21 -6.48
N PHE A 58 -13.82 -7.16 -5.93
CA PHE A 58 -14.08 -7.47 -4.53
C PHE A 58 -13.78 -8.94 -4.20
N ASP A 59 -13.88 -9.83 -5.19
CA ASP A 59 -13.67 -11.27 -5.02
C ASP A 59 -12.21 -11.60 -4.66
N ASP A 60 -11.25 -11.08 -5.44
CA ASP A 60 -9.81 -11.24 -5.14
C ASP A 60 -9.30 -10.24 -4.09
N TYR A 61 -9.75 -8.98 -4.15
CA TYR A 61 -9.27 -7.89 -3.30
C TYR A 61 -10.43 -7.11 -2.68
N PRO A 62 -10.96 -7.55 -1.52
CA PRO A 62 -12.08 -6.90 -0.87
C PRO A 62 -11.73 -5.52 -0.31
N GLN A 63 -10.43 -5.21 -0.16
CA GLN A 63 -9.93 -3.95 0.36
C GLN A 63 -8.76 -3.43 -0.48
N LYS A 64 -8.78 -2.12 -0.80
CA LYS A 64 -7.68 -1.44 -1.49
C LYS A 64 -7.18 -0.26 -0.66
N SER A 65 -5.88 0.01 -0.75
CA SER A 65 -5.28 1.22 -0.19
C SER A 65 -5.18 2.29 -1.26
N ILE A 66 -5.82 3.43 -0.99
CA ILE A 66 -5.73 4.63 -1.84
C ILE A 66 -4.73 5.64 -1.32
N LYS A 67 -4.23 5.43 -0.10
CA LYS A 67 -3.30 6.36 0.54
C LYS A 67 -2.29 5.58 1.34
N PHE A 68 -1.08 5.53 0.84
CA PHE A 68 0.07 4.91 1.48
C PHE A 68 1.32 5.76 1.27
N SER A 69 2.35 5.51 2.05
CA SER A 69 3.61 6.27 2.03
C SER A 69 4.79 5.33 2.27
N LEU A 70 5.99 5.68 1.85
CA LEU A 70 7.16 4.84 2.05
C LEU A 70 7.39 4.65 3.55
N ALA A 71 7.64 3.42 3.98
CA ALA A 71 7.87 3.05 5.37
C ALA A 71 9.35 3.09 5.76
N GLY A 72 10.24 3.40 4.82
CA GLY A 72 11.68 3.33 5.02
C GLY A 72 12.44 4.38 4.20
N GLU A 73 12.14 5.65 4.42
CA GLU A 73 13.11 6.70 4.05
C GLU A 73 14.22 6.68 5.13
N ASP A 74 15.07 5.67 5.08
CA ASP A 74 16.50 5.83 5.41
C ASP A 74 17.18 5.92 4.05
N HIS A 75 17.22 7.15 3.55
CA HIS A 75 18.10 7.55 2.46
C HIS A 75 19.52 7.40 2.98
N ASP A 76 20.14 6.25 2.75
CA ASP A 76 21.61 6.12 2.78
C ASP A 76 22.13 7.01 1.64
N GLU A 77 22.50 8.24 1.98
CA GLU A 77 23.50 9.00 1.22
C GLU A 77 24.83 8.25 1.32
N ASP A 78 25.36 7.72 0.20
CA ASP A 78 26.80 7.72 -0.12
C ASP A 78 27.04 7.54 -1.63
#